data_AF-A0A0G1D5J0-F1
#
_entry.id   AF-A0A0G1D5J0-F1
#
_cell.length_a   1.000
_cell.length_b   1.000
_cell.length_c   1.000
_cell.angle_alpha   90.00
_cell.angle_beta   90.00
_cell.angle_gamma   90.00
#
_symmetry.space_group_name_H-M   'P 1'
#
loop_
_entity.id
_entity.type
_entity.pdbx_description
1 polymer ?
#
loop_
_entity_poly.entity_id
_entity_poly.type
_entity_poly.pdbx_seq_one_letter_code
_entity_poly.pdbx_strand_id
1 'polypeptide(L)'
;MYGPYTSSTVAKTLYQQIRRIFGFCLAPFNPSNRTCFNYHLGKCPGACRGEISVSKYSAHLGRVKKFLSGQFILLDKSLHQEIKKAIKDQEYEKAGDIKNQIDGLRHVLDTKDSSLLLKLSDATDALQYKIVNKLKHPLLKKPPVRIECYDLAHLQGENYVGSMAVFVKGAPSVSDYRHFHVHFPDRSDPIAMRQIIERRFNHLEWKTPDLIILDGGIPQLSIVHSAIPQGIPVIALAKKKETIHFFDQERHVVSVNLPLEDPVLNLFRSIRDEAHRFANTFHKKQRQKSLIGEYTKSR
;
A
#
# COMPACT_ATOMS: atom_id res chain seq x y z
N MET A 1 11.25 -3.61 -11.93
CA MET A 1 11.42 -2.28 -11.31
C MET A 1 10.54 -2.23 -10.07
N TYR A 2 11.08 -1.92 -8.90
CA TYR A 2 10.31 -1.84 -7.64
C TYR A 2 9.99 -0.38 -7.35
N GLY A 3 8.71 -0.03 -7.20
CA GLY A 3 8.20 1.35 -7.08
C GLY A 3 6.73 1.45 -7.54
N PRO A 4 6.11 2.65 -7.60
CA PRO A 4 6.66 3.96 -7.27
C PRO A 4 6.75 4.18 -5.76
N TYR A 5 7.82 4.87 -5.33
CA TYR A 5 7.97 5.33 -3.95
C TYR A 5 7.42 6.74 -3.82
N THR A 6 6.80 7.04 -2.67
CA THR A 6 6.15 8.34 -2.41
C THR A 6 7.15 9.49 -2.36
N SER A 7 8.42 9.22 -2.03
CA SER A 7 9.52 10.17 -2.09
C SER A 7 10.87 9.47 -2.27
N SER A 8 11.89 10.24 -2.68
CA SER A 8 13.28 9.79 -2.71
C SER A 8 13.81 9.45 -1.31
N THR A 9 13.35 10.15 -0.28
CA THR A 9 13.68 9.86 1.12
C THR A 9 13.19 8.47 1.52
N VAL A 10 11.94 8.13 1.21
CA VAL A 10 11.35 6.80 1.50
C VAL A 10 12.12 5.69 0.78
N ALA A 11 12.46 5.90 -0.49
CA ALA A 11 13.27 4.94 -1.25
C ALA A 11 14.66 4.73 -0.62
N LYS A 12 15.29 5.82 -0.15
CA LYS A 12 16.60 5.79 0.51
C LYS A 12 16.55 5.08 1.86
N THR A 13 15.51 5.34 2.67
CA THR A 13 15.30 4.67 3.96
C THR A 13 15.06 3.17 3.76
N LEU A 14 14.22 2.78 2.79
CA LEU A 14 13.98 1.38 2.46
C LEU A 14 15.26 0.67 2.03
N TYR A 15 16.04 1.31 1.15
CA TYR A 15 17.33 0.81 0.70
C TYR A 15 18.29 0.55 1.87
N GLN A 16 18.36 1.50 2.82
CA GLN A 16 19.20 1.36 4.01
C GLN A 16 18.73 0.23 4.92
N GLN A 17 17.41 0.06 5.11
CA GLN A 17 16.84 -1.04 5.89
C GLN A 17 17.14 -2.40 5.27
N ILE A 18 16.88 -2.57 3.97
CA ILE A 18 17.17 -3.82 3.25
C ILE A 18 18.65 -4.18 3.36
N ARG A 19 19.54 -3.20 3.18
CA ARG A 19 20.97 -3.42 3.30
C ARG A 19 21.38 -3.81 4.71
N ARG A 20 20.74 -3.26 5.74
CA ARG A 20 21.00 -3.62 7.15
C ARG A 20 20.52 -5.03 7.48
N ILE A 21 19.37 -5.44 6.94
CA ILE A 21 18.76 -6.74 7.24
C ILE A 21 19.46 -7.86 6.45
N PHE A 22 19.47 -7.77 5.12
CA PHE A 22 19.94 -8.88 4.26
C PHE A 22 21.36 -8.67 3.74
N GLY A 23 21.78 -7.42 3.54
CA GLY A 23 23.04 -7.09 2.86
C GLY A 23 23.03 -7.48 1.37
N PHE A 24 23.65 -6.66 0.52
CA PHE A 24 23.81 -6.99 -0.91
C PHE A 24 24.92 -6.17 -1.56
N CYS A 25 25.48 -6.70 -2.64
CA CYS A 25 26.50 -6.07 -3.45
C CYS A 25 25.87 -5.19 -4.55
N LEU A 26 26.45 -4.02 -4.80
CA LEU A 26 26.04 -3.15 -5.92
C LEU A 26 26.72 -3.52 -7.25
N ALA A 27 27.92 -4.10 -7.16
CA ALA A 27 28.70 -4.55 -8.30
C ALA A 27 29.19 -5.99 -8.03
N PRO A 28 28.29 -6.98 -8.04
CA PRO A 28 28.67 -8.39 -7.89
C PRO A 28 29.53 -8.83 -9.09
N PHE A 29 30.53 -9.69 -8.85
CA PHE A 29 31.42 -10.24 -9.87
C PHE A 29 32.09 -9.17 -10.75
N ASN A 30 32.58 -8.10 -10.12
CA ASN A 30 33.23 -7.02 -10.87
C ASN A 30 34.63 -7.45 -11.36
N PRO A 31 35.12 -6.90 -12.49
CA PRO A 31 36.44 -7.28 -13.04
C PRO A 31 37.61 -6.90 -12.13
N SER A 32 37.43 -5.88 -11.28
CA SER A 32 38.48 -5.36 -10.41
C SER A 32 38.74 -6.25 -9.18
N ASN A 33 37.85 -7.20 -8.88
CA ASN A 33 37.94 -8.14 -7.75
C ASN A 33 38.17 -7.46 -6.37
N ARG A 34 37.86 -6.17 -6.27
CA ARG A 34 38.05 -5.35 -5.06
C ARG A 34 36.79 -5.37 -4.20
N THR A 35 36.98 -5.61 -2.91
CA THR A 35 35.91 -5.53 -1.92
C THR A 35 35.46 -4.09 -1.72
N CYS A 36 34.14 -3.87 -1.65
CA CYS A 36 33.59 -2.54 -1.39
C CYS A 36 33.59 -2.23 0.12
N PHE A 37 33.50 -0.95 0.48
CA PHE A 37 33.38 -0.50 1.87
C PHE A 37 32.27 -1.23 2.65
N ASN A 38 31.14 -1.53 2.00
CA ASN A 38 30.03 -2.26 2.63
C ASN A 38 30.39 -3.70 3.01
N TYR A 39 31.36 -4.33 2.33
CA TYR A 39 31.86 -5.65 2.70
C TYR A 39 32.62 -5.58 4.02
N HIS A 40 33.54 -4.62 4.16
CA HIS A 40 34.30 -4.40 5.39
C HIS A 40 33.41 -4.04 6.59
N LEU A 41 32.24 -3.45 6.34
CA LEU A 41 31.24 -3.19 7.37
C LEU A 41 30.30 -4.38 7.66
N GLY A 42 30.50 -5.55 7.05
CA GLY A 42 29.61 -6.70 7.20
C GLY A 42 28.22 -6.53 6.56
N LYS A 43 28.03 -5.52 5.70
CA LYS A 43 26.73 -5.18 5.05
C LYS A 43 26.59 -5.76 3.63
N CYS A 44 27.48 -6.67 3.24
CA CYS A 44 27.54 -7.27 1.92
C CYS A 44 28.17 -8.66 2.00
N PRO A 45 27.60 -9.68 1.33
CA PRO A 45 28.13 -11.06 1.35
C PRO A 45 29.37 -11.27 0.45
N GLY A 46 30.01 -10.21 -0.05
CA GLY A 46 31.30 -10.34 -0.76
C GLY A 46 31.23 -10.88 -2.19
N ALA A 47 30.07 -10.84 -2.86
CA ALA A 47 29.92 -11.31 -4.25
C ALA A 47 30.87 -10.64 -5.28
N CYS A 48 31.45 -9.49 -4.95
CA CYS A 48 32.47 -8.81 -5.76
C CYS A 48 33.79 -9.59 -5.84
N ARG A 49 34.16 -10.33 -4.78
CA ARG A 49 35.39 -11.13 -4.69
C ARG A 49 35.17 -12.64 -4.88
N GLY A 50 33.92 -13.06 -5.05
CA GLY A 50 33.58 -14.49 -5.17
C GLY A 50 33.46 -15.24 -3.84
N GLU A 51 33.44 -14.55 -2.70
CA GLU A 51 33.19 -15.14 -1.36
C GLU A 51 31.86 -15.92 -1.30
N ILE A 52 30.91 -15.53 -2.14
CA ILE A 52 29.66 -16.22 -2.37
C ILE A 52 29.56 -16.62 -3.84
N SER A 53 29.21 -17.89 -4.08
CA SER A 53 29.00 -18.39 -5.44
C SER A 53 27.80 -17.71 -6.10
N VAL A 54 27.79 -17.66 -7.44
CA VAL A 54 26.69 -17.06 -8.23
C VAL A 54 25.34 -17.65 -7.84
N SER A 55 25.25 -18.97 -7.70
CA SER A 55 24.03 -19.68 -7.31
C SER A 55 23.55 -19.28 -5.91
N LYS A 56 24.46 -19.26 -4.92
CA LYS A 56 24.13 -18.86 -3.54
C LYS A 56 23.75 -17.38 -3.47
N TYR A 57 24.41 -16.51 -4.24
CA TYR A 57 24.10 -15.08 -4.27
C TYR A 57 22.75 -14.81 -4.93
N SER A 58 22.41 -15.54 -5.99
CA SER A 58 21.08 -15.47 -6.61
C SER A 58 19.98 -15.88 -5.63
N ALA A 59 20.17 -16.96 -4.88
CA ALA A 59 19.25 -17.37 -3.82
C ALA A 59 19.12 -16.29 -2.72
N HIS A 60 20.24 -15.68 -2.33
CA HIS A 60 20.25 -14.56 -1.36
C HIS A 60 19.47 -13.34 -1.87
N LEU A 61 19.67 -12.96 -3.14
CA LEU A 61 18.89 -11.91 -3.79
C LEU A 61 17.39 -12.26 -3.86
N GLY A 62 17.03 -13.54 -3.85
CA GLY A 62 15.65 -13.99 -3.68
C GLY A 62 14.98 -13.46 -2.42
N ARG A 63 15.71 -13.31 -1.31
CA ARG A 63 15.19 -12.71 -0.06
C ARG A 63 14.92 -11.22 -0.22
N VAL A 64 15.87 -10.50 -0.81
CA VAL A 64 15.72 -9.06 -1.13
C VAL A 64 14.55 -8.85 -2.10
N LYS A 65 14.41 -9.72 -3.10
CA LYS A 65 13.30 -9.73 -4.05
C LYS A 65 11.98 -9.92 -3.33
N LYS A 66 11.87 -10.93 -2.46
CA LYS A 66 10.68 -11.17 -1.63
C LYS A 66 10.35 -9.94 -0.80
N PHE A 67 11.31 -9.36 -0.10
CA PHE A 67 11.14 -8.15 0.70
C PHE A 67 10.74 -6.91 -0.13
N LEU A 68 11.20 -6.75 -1.37
CA LEU A 68 10.78 -5.63 -2.22
C LEU A 68 9.44 -5.85 -2.91
N SER A 69 9.07 -7.12 -3.15
CA SER A 69 7.88 -7.49 -3.93
C SER A 69 6.65 -7.63 -3.07
N GLY A 70 6.80 -8.34 -1.97
CA GLY A 70 5.66 -8.51 -1.13
C GLY A 70 5.69 -9.51 -0.03
N GLN A 71 6.73 -10.30 -0.02
CA GLN A 71 6.49 -11.65 0.38
C GLN A 71 6.93 -11.83 1.82
N PHE A 72 6.47 -10.95 2.73
CA PHE A 72 6.92 -10.92 4.13
C PHE A 72 6.59 -12.21 4.85
N ILE A 73 5.39 -12.77 4.70
CA ILE A 73 5.04 -14.04 5.36
C ILE A 73 5.83 -15.19 4.75
N LEU A 74 5.94 -15.31 3.41
CA LEU A 74 6.74 -16.38 2.83
C LEU A 74 8.23 -16.23 3.18
N LEU A 75 8.72 -14.99 3.25
CA LEU A 75 10.07 -14.68 3.66
C LEU A 75 10.29 -15.06 5.12
N ASP A 76 9.45 -14.59 6.03
CA ASP A 76 9.49 -14.91 7.46
C ASP A 76 9.42 -16.43 7.69
N LYS A 77 8.47 -17.11 7.03
CA LYS A 77 8.36 -18.58 7.09
C LYS A 77 9.62 -19.27 6.57
N SER A 78 10.19 -18.81 5.45
CA SER A 78 11.43 -19.37 4.92
C SER A 78 12.61 -19.17 5.87
N LEU A 79 12.75 -17.99 6.47
CA LEU A 79 13.81 -17.71 7.45
C LEU A 79 13.63 -18.59 8.70
N HIS A 80 12.41 -18.77 9.20
CA HIS A 80 12.12 -19.67 10.33
C HIS A 80 12.39 -21.15 10.02
N GLN A 81 12.23 -21.59 8.77
CA GLN A 81 12.62 -22.93 8.35
C GLN A 81 14.15 -23.06 8.25
N GLU A 82 14.81 -22.05 7.69
CA GLU A 82 16.26 -22.02 7.54
C GLU A 82 16.99 -21.98 8.88
N ILE A 83 16.52 -21.20 9.86
CA ILE A 83 17.12 -21.16 11.20
C ILE A 83 16.95 -22.49 11.93
N LYS A 84 15.78 -23.14 11.83
CA LYS A 84 15.54 -24.47 12.41
C LYS A 84 16.50 -25.50 11.83
N LYS A 85 16.74 -25.43 10.51
CA LYS A 85 17.70 -26.29 9.84
C LYS A 85 19.13 -25.99 10.29
N ALA A 86 19.53 -24.72 10.33
CA ALA A 86 20.87 -24.31 10.78
C ALA A 86 21.16 -24.76 12.22
N ILE A 87 20.17 -24.65 13.12
CA ILE A 87 20.29 -25.15 14.50
C ILE A 87 20.46 -26.68 14.51
N LYS A 88 19.67 -27.42 13.71
CA LYS A 88 19.78 -28.88 13.60
C LYS A 88 21.15 -29.31 13.07
N ASP A 89 21.69 -28.57 12.12
CA ASP A 89 22.98 -28.82 11.47
C ASP A 89 24.16 -28.23 12.29
N GLN A 90 23.90 -27.67 13.49
CA GLN A 90 24.88 -27.03 14.40
C GLN A 90 25.65 -25.84 13.78
N GLU A 91 25.07 -25.18 12.77
CA GLU A 91 25.62 -23.97 12.13
C GLU A 91 25.22 -22.69 12.91
N TYR A 92 25.81 -22.48 14.09
CA TYR A 92 25.38 -21.41 15.02
C TYR A 92 25.56 -19.98 14.49
N GLU A 93 26.64 -19.68 13.77
CA GLU A 93 26.87 -18.33 13.20
C GLU A 93 25.77 -17.97 12.21
N LYS A 94 25.48 -18.89 11.28
CA LYS A 94 24.42 -18.73 10.30
C LYS A 94 23.03 -18.64 10.95
N ALA A 95 22.79 -19.41 12.01
CA ALA A 95 21.55 -19.29 12.77
C ALA A 95 21.41 -17.89 13.41
N GLY A 96 22.52 -17.33 13.91
CA GLY A 96 22.59 -15.95 14.40
C GLY A 96 22.27 -14.91 13.33
N ASP A 97 22.84 -15.04 12.14
CA ASP A 97 22.56 -14.15 11.01
C ASP A 97 21.08 -14.18 10.59
N ILE A 98 20.50 -15.37 10.50
CA ILE A 98 19.07 -15.54 10.16
C ILE A 98 18.19 -14.96 11.27
N LYS A 99 18.57 -15.13 12.55
CA LYS A 99 17.85 -14.52 13.67
C LYS A 99 17.86 -12.98 13.56
N ASN A 100 19.02 -12.38 13.30
CA ASN A 100 19.14 -10.94 13.09
C ASN A 100 18.28 -10.47 11.90
N GLN A 101 18.17 -11.27 10.84
CA GLN A 101 17.29 -10.99 9.71
C GLN A 101 15.81 -11.01 10.12
N ILE A 102 15.38 -12.00 10.90
CA ILE A 102 14.00 -12.11 11.42
C ILE A 102 13.67 -10.91 12.32
N ASP A 103 14.57 -10.57 13.25
CA ASP A 103 14.36 -9.47 14.19
C ASP A 103 14.34 -8.12 13.46
N GLY A 104 15.24 -7.93 12.49
CA GLY A 104 15.25 -6.75 11.62
C GLY A 104 13.98 -6.64 10.77
N LEU A 105 13.46 -7.76 10.26
CA LEU A 105 12.20 -7.82 9.53
C LEU A 105 11.04 -7.36 10.42
N ARG A 106 10.91 -7.91 11.63
CA ARG A 106 9.86 -7.53 12.61
C ARG A 106 9.94 -6.05 12.98
N HIS A 107 11.14 -5.53 13.25
CA HIS A 107 11.30 -4.11 13.56
C HIS A 107 10.82 -3.21 12.41
N VAL A 108 11.09 -3.58 11.15
CA VAL A 108 10.58 -2.83 10.00
C VAL A 108 9.06 -2.90 9.94
N LEU A 109 8.47 -4.06 10.26
CA LEU A 109 7.02 -4.28 10.33
C LEU A 109 6.32 -3.48 11.46
N ASP A 110 7.03 -3.16 12.55
CA ASP A 110 6.44 -2.52 13.74
C ASP A 110 6.65 -0.99 13.79
N THR A 111 7.58 -0.44 13.01
CA THR A 111 7.94 1.00 13.10
C THR A 111 6.85 1.90 12.52
N LYS A 112 6.33 2.88 13.28
CA LYS A 112 5.24 3.80 12.84
C LYS A 112 5.53 4.59 11.54
N ASP A 113 6.78 4.84 11.19
CA ASP A 113 7.20 5.53 9.96
C ASP A 113 7.01 4.71 8.67
N SER A 114 6.68 3.43 8.82
CA SER A 114 6.67 2.48 7.73
C SER A 114 5.33 2.51 6.97
N SER A 115 5.06 3.67 6.41
CA SER A 115 4.29 3.90 5.17
C SER A 115 4.77 3.04 3.98
N LEU A 116 5.82 2.24 4.16
CA LEU A 116 6.31 1.20 3.26
C LEU A 116 5.57 -0.14 3.38
N LEU A 117 4.91 -0.43 4.50
CA LEU A 117 4.48 -1.79 4.88
C LEU A 117 3.19 -2.32 4.28
N LEU A 118 2.43 -1.47 3.61
CA LEU A 118 1.26 -1.97 2.88
C LEU A 118 1.60 -2.66 1.59
N LYS A 119 2.78 -2.35 1.07
CA LYS A 119 3.36 -3.11 0.00
C LYS A 119 4.08 -4.23 0.69
N LEU A 120 3.38 -5.32 0.97
CA LEU A 120 3.96 -6.61 0.68
C LEU A 120 2.93 -7.79 0.70
N SER A 121 2.68 -8.33 -0.50
CA SER A 121 1.76 -9.41 -0.95
C SER A 121 1.44 -10.63 -0.08
N ASP A 122 2.27 -11.03 0.89
CA ASP A 122 1.91 -12.20 1.73
C ASP A 122 1.42 -11.81 3.12
N ALA A 123 1.92 -10.70 3.67
CA ALA A 123 1.30 -10.09 4.86
C ALA A 123 -0.15 -9.68 4.57
N THR A 124 -0.46 -9.51 3.29
CA THR A 124 -1.76 -9.15 2.79
C THR A 124 -2.81 -10.22 3.02
N ASP A 125 -2.55 -11.51 2.80
CA ASP A 125 -3.61 -12.52 2.94
C ASP A 125 -4.08 -12.59 4.39
N ALA A 126 -3.16 -12.76 5.35
CA ALA A 126 -3.50 -12.79 6.78
C ALA A 126 -4.16 -11.47 7.24
N LEU A 127 -3.72 -10.32 6.72
CA LEU A 127 -4.36 -9.04 7.00
C LEU A 127 -5.76 -8.94 6.39
N GLN A 128 -5.97 -9.40 5.16
CA GLN A 128 -7.27 -9.40 4.50
C GLN A 128 -8.25 -10.34 5.21
N TYR A 129 -7.78 -11.48 5.73
CA TYR A 129 -8.58 -12.31 6.63
C TYR A 129 -8.95 -11.58 7.93
N LYS A 130 -8.02 -10.79 8.49
CA LYS A 130 -8.34 -9.92 9.64
C LYS A 130 -9.39 -8.88 9.31
N ILE A 131 -9.43 -8.33 8.09
CA ILE A 131 -10.47 -7.37 7.66
C ILE A 131 -11.87 -8.00 7.84
N VAL A 132 -12.08 -9.21 7.32
CA VAL A 132 -13.36 -9.94 7.42
C VAL A 132 -13.76 -10.10 8.89
N ASN A 133 -12.84 -10.60 9.71
CA ASN A 133 -13.11 -10.92 11.12
C ASN A 133 -13.33 -9.67 11.99
N LYS A 134 -12.63 -8.57 11.71
CA LYS A 134 -12.71 -7.32 12.47
C LYS A 134 -13.93 -6.50 12.10
N LEU A 135 -14.21 -6.38 10.80
CA LEU A 135 -15.37 -5.62 10.34
C LEU A 135 -16.67 -6.36 10.58
N LYS A 136 -16.69 -7.69 10.41
CA LYS A 136 -17.91 -8.50 10.41
C LYS A 136 -19.00 -7.93 9.50
N HIS A 137 -18.58 -7.31 8.40
CA HIS A 137 -19.47 -6.65 7.45
C HIS A 137 -20.35 -7.71 6.75
N PRO A 138 -21.68 -7.50 6.60
CA PRO A 138 -22.61 -8.55 6.15
C PRO A 138 -22.31 -9.10 4.75
N LEU A 139 -21.83 -8.24 3.85
CA LEU A 139 -21.47 -8.61 2.47
C LEU A 139 -20.01 -9.05 2.32
N LEU A 140 -19.14 -8.83 3.32
CA LEU A 140 -17.71 -9.12 3.21
C LEU A 140 -17.39 -10.50 3.77
N LYS A 141 -17.76 -11.56 3.03
CA LYS A 141 -17.54 -12.95 3.48
C LYS A 141 -16.15 -13.50 3.17
N LYS A 142 -15.45 -12.89 2.21
CA LYS A 142 -14.13 -13.31 1.75
C LYS A 142 -13.14 -12.15 1.89
N PRO A 143 -11.84 -12.46 2.09
CA PRO A 143 -10.78 -11.45 2.10
C PRO A 143 -10.83 -10.62 0.79
N PRO A 144 -10.91 -9.28 0.87
CA PRO A 144 -11.02 -8.46 -0.34
C PRO A 144 -9.67 -8.38 -1.06
N VAL A 145 -9.63 -8.84 -2.31
CA VAL A 145 -8.41 -8.83 -3.14
C VAL A 145 -8.24 -7.47 -3.79
N ARG A 146 -9.32 -6.87 -4.31
CA ARG A 146 -9.34 -5.54 -4.92
C ARG A 146 -10.15 -4.57 -4.06
N ILE A 147 -9.50 -3.52 -3.57
CA ILE A 147 -10.12 -2.45 -2.79
C ILE A 147 -10.06 -1.16 -3.60
N GLU A 148 -11.18 -0.47 -3.72
CA GLU A 148 -11.26 0.85 -4.35
C GLU A 148 -11.58 1.90 -3.29
N CYS A 149 -10.84 3.01 -3.29
CA CYS A 149 -11.04 4.11 -2.36
C CYS A 149 -11.30 5.41 -3.09
N TYR A 150 -12.34 6.13 -2.65
CA TYR A 150 -12.82 7.34 -3.28
C TYR A 150 -12.64 8.53 -2.35
N ASP A 151 -11.97 9.57 -2.87
CA ASP A 151 -11.80 10.87 -2.21
C ASP A 151 -12.37 11.99 -3.08
N LEU A 152 -12.84 13.06 -2.43
CA LEU A 152 -13.33 14.28 -3.07
C LEU A 152 -12.45 15.45 -2.69
N ALA A 153 -11.86 16.08 -3.70
CA ALA A 153 -11.17 17.34 -3.54
C ALA A 153 -11.93 18.47 -4.24
N HIS A 154 -12.11 19.57 -3.51
CA HIS A 154 -12.67 20.80 -4.04
C HIS A 154 -11.63 21.51 -4.92
N LEU A 155 -11.98 21.84 -6.16
CA LEU A 155 -11.23 22.83 -6.96
C LEU A 155 -11.75 24.24 -6.66
N GLN A 156 -10.99 25.26 -7.06
CA GLN A 156 -11.49 26.63 -7.05
C GLN A 156 -12.71 26.75 -7.99
N GLY A 157 -13.78 27.39 -7.51
CA GLY A 157 -15.06 27.54 -8.24
C GLY A 157 -16.06 26.42 -7.94
N GLU A 158 -16.84 26.01 -8.94
CA GLU A 158 -17.93 25.01 -8.86
C GLU A 158 -17.48 23.59 -9.30
N ASN A 159 -16.18 23.33 -9.27
CA ASN A 159 -15.61 22.10 -9.79
C ASN A 159 -15.13 21.19 -8.67
N TYR A 160 -15.47 19.92 -8.76
CA TYR A 160 -14.97 18.85 -7.90
C TYR A 160 -14.10 17.89 -8.70
N VAL A 161 -13.08 17.34 -8.04
CA VAL A 161 -12.30 16.23 -8.55
C VAL A 161 -12.48 15.05 -7.63
N GLY A 162 -13.17 14.04 -8.14
CA GLY A 162 -13.18 12.70 -7.56
C GLY A 162 -11.87 12.00 -7.87
N SER A 163 -11.31 11.32 -6.88
CA SER A 163 -10.11 10.51 -7.04
C SER A 163 -10.40 9.09 -6.59
N MET A 164 -10.10 8.13 -7.46
CA MET A 164 -10.17 6.71 -7.15
C MET A 164 -8.76 6.14 -7.09
N ALA A 165 -8.34 5.75 -5.88
CA ALA A 165 -7.16 4.93 -5.67
C ALA A 165 -7.56 3.45 -5.59
N VAL A 166 -6.72 2.59 -6.16
CA VAL A 166 -7.00 1.15 -6.26
C VAL A 166 -5.89 0.37 -5.58
N PHE A 167 -6.26 -0.60 -4.76
CA PHE A 167 -5.34 -1.52 -4.13
C PHE A 167 -5.69 -2.95 -4.55
N VAL A 168 -4.69 -3.71 -4.98
CA VAL A 168 -4.84 -5.12 -5.36
C VAL A 168 -3.84 -5.92 -4.55
N LYS A 169 -4.33 -6.90 -3.79
CA LYS A 169 -3.52 -7.67 -2.83
C LYS A 169 -2.69 -6.73 -1.95
N GLY A 170 -3.36 -5.72 -1.37
CA GLY A 170 -2.77 -4.79 -0.40
C GLY A 170 -1.80 -3.77 -0.96
N ALA A 171 -1.40 -3.90 -2.22
CA ALA A 171 -0.50 -2.98 -2.87
C ALA A 171 -1.27 -2.00 -3.77
N PRO A 172 -0.83 -0.73 -3.87
CA PRO A 172 -1.29 0.22 -4.88
C PRO A 172 -1.22 -0.33 -6.31
N SER A 173 -2.36 -0.35 -7.02
CA SER A 173 -2.45 -0.61 -8.46
C SER A 173 -2.55 0.72 -9.20
N VAL A 174 -1.42 1.42 -9.34
CA VAL A 174 -1.37 2.81 -9.86
C VAL A 174 -1.92 2.93 -11.28
N SER A 175 -1.78 1.90 -12.12
CA SER A 175 -2.37 1.86 -13.48
C SER A 175 -3.90 1.94 -13.48
N ASP A 176 -4.53 1.53 -12.38
CA ASP A 176 -5.99 1.48 -12.26
C ASP A 176 -6.56 2.75 -11.62
N TYR A 177 -5.72 3.73 -11.26
CA TYR A 177 -6.18 4.97 -10.63
C TYR A 177 -6.96 5.82 -11.63
N ARG A 178 -7.98 6.55 -11.16
CA ARG A 178 -8.83 7.39 -12.01
C ARG A 178 -9.17 8.71 -11.34
N HIS A 179 -9.19 9.77 -12.13
CA HIS A 179 -9.76 11.06 -11.75
C HIS A 179 -11.11 11.23 -12.42
N PHE A 180 -12.07 11.79 -11.70
CA PHE A 180 -13.40 12.10 -12.17
C PHE A 180 -13.63 13.59 -12.08
N HIS A 181 -13.80 14.23 -13.23
CA HIS A 181 -14.18 15.64 -13.29
C HIS A 181 -15.68 15.77 -13.10
N VAL A 182 -16.08 16.43 -12.02
CA VAL A 182 -17.48 16.69 -11.72
C VAL A 182 -17.67 18.20 -11.71
N HIS A 183 -18.43 18.69 -12.68
CA HIS A 183 -18.92 20.07 -12.69
C HIS A 183 -20.29 20.04 -12.03
N PHE A 184 -20.44 20.73 -10.89
CA PHE A 184 -21.68 20.65 -10.14
C PHE A 184 -21.97 21.97 -9.41
N PRO A 185 -23.08 22.64 -9.74
CA PRO A 185 -23.46 23.91 -9.11
C PRO A 185 -23.97 23.72 -7.67
N ASP A 186 -24.55 22.56 -7.36
CA ASP A 186 -25.08 22.26 -6.02
C ASP A 186 -23.96 21.75 -5.10
N ARG A 187 -23.54 22.58 -4.14
CA ARG A 187 -22.39 22.37 -3.25
C ARG A 187 -22.61 21.24 -2.21
N SER A 188 -22.64 19.98 -2.65
CA SER A 188 -22.83 18.84 -1.75
C SER A 188 -21.91 17.67 -2.05
N ASP A 189 -20.90 17.48 -1.19
CA ASP A 189 -19.92 16.38 -1.31
C ASP A 189 -20.58 14.99 -1.44
N PRO A 190 -21.62 14.63 -0.65
CA PRO A 190 -22.28 13.33 -0.82
C PRO A 190 -22.92 13.12 -2.20
N ILE A 191 -23.47 14.18 -2.81
CA ILE A 191 -24.09 14.09 -4.14
C ILE A 191 -23.00 13.94 -5.21
N ALA A 192 -21.93 14.72 -5.11
CA ALA A 192 -20.77 14.58 -6.01
C ALA A 192 -20.17 13.17 -5.92
N MET A 193 -20.08 12.60 -4.71
CA MET A 193 -19.60 11.24 -4.47
C MET A 193 -20.48 10.20 -5.16
N ARG A 194 -21.80 10.35 -5.07
CA ARG A 194 -22.76 9.47 -5.75
C ARG A 194 -22.56 9.47 -7.26
N GLN A 195 -22.41 10.64 -7.88
CA GLN A 195 -22.20 10.72 -9.34
C GLN A 195 -20.91 10.05 -9.78
N ILE A 196 -19.83 10.17 -9.00
CA ILE A 196 -18.56 9.48 -9.28
C ILE A 196 -18.76 7.97 -9.28
N ILE A 197 -19.49 7.46 -8.29
CA ILE A 197 -19.78 6.04 -8.14
C ILE A 197 -20.69 5.54 -9.28
N GLU A 198 -21.73 6.29 -9.65
CA GLU A 198 -22.58 5.95 -10.80
C GLU A 198 -21.75 5.90 -12.10
N ARG A 199 -20.90 6.91 -12.35
CA ARG A 199 -20.00 6.91 -13.52
C ARG A 199 -19.01 5.75 -13.50
N ARG A 200 -18.45 5.42 -12.34
CA ARG A 200 -17.56 4.27 -12.16
C ARG A 200 -18.22 2.97 -12.60
N PHE A 201 -19.47 2.74 -12.22
CA PHE A 201 -20.17 1.49 -12.52
C PHE A 201 -20.75 1.43 -13.94
N ASN A 202 -20.81 2.56 -14.65
CA ASN A 202 -21.05 2.57 -16.09
C ASN A 202 -19.84 2.06 -16.91
N HIS A 203 -18.64 2.02 -16.33
CA HIS A 203 -17.45 1.42 -16.94
C HIS A 203 -17.40 -0.10 -16.71
N LEU A 204 -18.12 -0.84 -17.55
CA LEU A 204 -18.23 -2.30 -17.49
C LEU A 204 -16.90 -3.02 -17.77
N GLU A 205 -15.96 -2.35 -18.44
CA GLU A 205 -14.64 -2.88 -18.78
C GLU A 205 -13.66 -2.87 -17.58
N TRP A 206 -13.99 -2.17 -16.49
CA TRP A 206 -13.15 -2.11 -15.30
C TRP A 206 -13.52 -3.23 -14.33
N LYS A 207 -12.49 -3.87 -13.76
CA LYS A 207 -12.65 -4.97 -12.79
C LYS A 207 -13.50 -4.55 -11.59
N THR A 208 -14.38 -5.43 -11.13
CA THR A 208 -15.24 -5.19 -9.96
C THR A 208 -14.42 -5.15 -8.67
N PRO A 209 -14.67 -4.19 -7.77
CA PRO A 209 -14.05 -4.18 -6.44
C PRO A 209 -14.66 -5.25 -5.53
N ASP A 210 -13.85 -5.77 -4.62
CA ASP A 210 -14.29 -6.63 -3.51
C ASP A 210 -14.64 -5.83 -2.25
N LEU A 211 -14.22 -4.56 -2.18
CA LEU A 211 -14.54 -3.60 -1.11
C LEU A 211 -14.38 -2.16 -1.61
N ILE A 212 -15.35 -1.31 -1.28
CA ILE A 212 -15.29 0.14 -1.51
C ILE A 212 -15.06 0.88 -0.19
N ILE A 213 -14.14 1.84 -0.20
CA ILE A 213 -13.87 2.74 0.93
C ILE A 213 -14.18 4.18 0.49
N LEU A 214 -15.07 4.86 1.20
CA LEU A 214 -15.37 6.27 1.00
C LEU A 214 -14.58 7.10 2.02
N ASP A 215 -13.83 8.11 1.54
CA ASP A 215 -13.27 9.14 2.42
C ASP A 215 -14.39 10.10 2.83
N GLY A 216 -15.10 9.73 3.89
CA GLY A 216 -16.33 10.38 4.29
C GLY A 216 -16.94 9.74 5.51
N GLY A 217 -17.99 10.38 6.04
CA GLY A 217 -18.77 9.85 7.13
C GLY A 217 -20.07 9.20 6.66
N ILE A 218 -21.02 9.11 7.60
CA ILE A 218 -22.37 8.60 7.38
C ILE A 218 -23.12 9.32 6.24
N PRO A 219 -23.01 10.67 6.05
CA PRO A 219 -23.72 11.34 4.96
C PRO A 219 -23.33 10.81 3.57
N GLN A 220 -22.03 10.60 3.33
CA GLN A 220 -21.52 10.04 2.08
C GLN A 220 -21.98 8.59 1.91
N LEU A 221 -21.87 7.78 2.97
CA LEU A 221 -22.31 6.38 2.96
C LEU A 221 -23.79 6.25 2.59
N SER A 222 -24.65 7.05 3.22
CA SER A 222 -26.11 7.01 3.05
C SER A 222 -26.53 7.23 1.60
N ILE A 223 -25.93 8.20 0.93
CA ILE A 223 -26.29 8.57 -0.44
C ILE A 223 -25.66 7.59 -1.44
N VAL A 224 -24.40 7.21 -1.23
CA VAL A 224 -23.64 6.36 -2.16
C VAL A 224 -24.11 4.91 -2.16
N HIS A 225 -24.55 4.36 -1.02
CA HIS A 225 -24.96 2.95 -0.92
C HIS A 225 -26.03 2.57 -1.96
N SER A 226 -26.94 3.50 -2.27
CA SER A 226 -27.99 3.29 -3.28
C SER A 226 -27.49 3.21 -4.74
N ALA A 227 -26.29 3.75 -5.02
CA ALA A 227 -25.68 3.78 -6.36
C ALA A 227 -24.72 2.61 -6.62
N ILE A 228 -24.41 1.82 -5.60
CA ILE A 228 -23.50 0.67 -5.72
C ILE A 228 -24.33 -0.58 -6.10
N PRO A 229 -23.90 -1.38 -7.09
CA PRO A 229 -24.52 -2.66 -7.40
C PRO A 229 -24.62 -3.58 -6.19
N GLN A 230 -25.70 -4.36 -6.10
CA GLN A 230 -25.91 -5.28 -5.00
C GLN A 230 -24.75 -6.27 -4.86
N GLY A 231 -24.38 -6.58 -3.61
CA GLY A 231 -23.35 -7.57 -3.27
C GLY A 231 -21.94 -7.00 -3.12
N ILE A 232 -21.69 -5.73 -3.45
CA ILE A 232 -20.39 -5.09 -3.22
C ILE A 232 -20.39 -4.40 -1.84
N PRO A 233 -19.50 -4.80 -0.91
CA PRO A 233 -19.42 -4.16 0.41
C PRO A 233 -18.85 -2.75 0.30
N VAL A 234 -19.41 -1.82 1.07
CA VAL A 234 -18.98 -0.42 1.14
C VAL A 234 -18.83 0.01 2.59
N ILE A 235 -17.73 0.69 2.87
CA ILE A 235 -17.45 1.30 4.16
C ILE A 235 -17.13 2.79 3.98
N ALA A 236 -17.42 3.60 5.00
CA ALA A 236 -16.99 4.99 5.09
C ALA A 236 -16.03 5.16 6.26
N LEU A 237 -14.91 5.85 6.03
CA LEU A 237 -13.86 6.07 7.03
C LEU A 237 -13.85 7.53 7.50
N ALA A 238 -14.34 7.79 8.70
CA ALA A 238 -14.48 9.14 9.24
C ALA A 238 -13.13 9.72 9.73
N LYS A 239 -12.71 10.84 9.13
CA LYS A 239 -11.39 11.48 9.38
C LYS A 239 -11.08 11.85 10.83
N LYS A 240 -12.04 12.33 11.62
CA LYS A 240 -11.77 12.85 12.99
C LYS A 240 -11.51 11.76 14.03
N LYS A 241 -12.16 10.61 13.91
CA LYS A 241 -12.11 9.52 14.91
C LYS A 241 -11.58 8.21 14.34
N GLU A 242 -11.25 8.19 13.04
CA GLU A 242 -10.88 6.97 12.30
C GLU A 242 -11.93 5.85 12.47
N THR A 243 -13.19 6.26 12.67
CA THR A 243 -14.32 5.34 12.84
C THR A 243 -14.76 4.83 11.48
N ILE A 244 -14.98 3.52 11.41
CA ILE A 244 -15.46 2.83 10.21
C ILE A 244 -16.97 2.69 10.32
N HIS A 245 -17.69 3.14 9.29
CA HIS A 245 -19.15 3.05 9.22
C HIS A 245 -19.59 2.18 8.03
N PHE A 246 -20.61 1.36 8.22
CA PHE A 246 -21.27 0.60 7.15
C PHE A 246 -22.72 0.26 7.54
N PHE A 247 -23.48 -0.31 6.61
CA PHE A 247 -24.85 -0.76 6.87
C PHE A 247 -24.89 -2.27 7.15
N ASP A 248 -25.69 -2.68 8.14
CA ASP A 248 -26.04 -4.08 8.34
C ASP A 248 -27.10 -4.57 7.34
N GLN A 249 -27.61 -5.78 7.54
CA GLN A 249 -28.65 -6.37 6.66
C GLN A 249 -29.99 -5.62 6.72
N GLU A 250 -30.27 -4.93 7.83
CA GLU A 250 -31.50 -4.17 8.08
C GLU A 250 -31.36 -2.68 7.72
N ARG A 251 -30.21 -2.26 7.17
CA ARG A 251 -29.84 -0.87 6.84
C ARG A 251 -29.64 0.03 8.06
N HIS A 252 -29.33 -0.53 9.22
CA HIS A 252 -28.86 0.25 10.37
C HIS A 252 -27.36 0.56 10.23
N VAL A 253 -26.96 1.75 10.68
CA VAL A 253 -25.55 2.16 10.66
C VAL A 253 -24.80 1.43 11.76
N VAL A 254 -23.84 0.60 11.37
CA VAL A 254 -22.85 -0.01 12.26
C VAL A 254 -21.60 0.86 12.29
N SER A 255 -21.11 1.16 13.48
CA SER A 255 -19.87 1.93 13.70
C SER A 255 -18.83 1.09 14.42
N VAL A 256 -17.69 0.88 13.79
CA VAL A 256 -16.57 0.10 14.33
C VAL A 256 -15.40 1.03 14.63
N ASN A 257 -14.96 1.03 15.89
CA ASN A 257 -13.76 1.71 16.34
C ASN A 257 -12.67 0.67 16.57
N LEU A 258 -11.58 0.75 15.81
CA LEU A 258 -10.41 -0.09 15.99
C LEU A 258 -9.33 0.70 16.75
N PRO A 259 -8.46 0.02 17.53
CA PRO A 259 -7.27 0.66 18.10
C PRO A 259 -6.42 1.32 17.00
N LEU A 260 -5.74 2.42 17.32
CA LEU A 260 -4.90 3.16 16.37
C LEU A 260 -3.73 2.32 15.83
N GLU A 261 -3.27 1.35 16.62
CA GLU A 261 -2.23 0.40 16.27
C GLU A 261 -2.77 -0.81 15.48
N ASP A 262 -4.08 -0.94 15.29
CA ASP A 262 -4.67 -2.08 14.58
C ASP A 262 -4.24 -2.08 13.10
N PRO A 263 -3.70 -3.20 12.59
CA PRO A 263 -3.16 -3.26 11.24
C PRO A 263 -4.24 -3.08 10.16
N VAL A 264 -5.51 -3.43 10.43
CA VAL A 264 -6.63 -3.20 9.50
C VAL A 264 -6.93 -1.71 9.40
N LEU A 265 -6.93 -1.01 10.54
CA LEU A 265 -7.14 0.43 10.54
C LEU A 265 -6.01 1.16 9.82
N ASN A 266 -4.76 0.77 10.08
CA ASN A 266 -3.59 1.34 9.41
C ASN A 266 -3.61 1.12 7.89
N LEU A 267 -4.09 -0.04 7.43
CA LEU A 267 -4.35 -0.30 6.02
C LEU A 267 -5.36 0.69 5.44
N PHE A 268 -6.54 0.83 6.05
CA PHE A 268 -7.56 1.74 5.55
C PHE A 268 -7.12 3.20 5.56
N ARG A 269 -6.40 3.62 6.62
CA ARG A 269 -5.83 4.96 6.71
C ARG A 269 -4.87 5.24 5.56
N SER A 270 -3.95 4.33 5.26
CA SER A 270 -3.04 4.55 4.13
C SER A 270 -3.70 4.44 2.76
N ILE A 271 -4.73 3.61 2.59
CA ILE A 271 -5.50 3.58 1.34
C ILE A 271 -6.17 4.96 1.14
N ARG A 272 -6.78 5.52 2.19
CA ARG A 272 -7.34 6.87 2.18
C ARG A 272 -6.25 7.92 1.90
N ASP A 273 -5.13 7.87 2.60
CA ASP A 273 -4.04 8.83 2.43
C ASP A 273 -3.48 8.78 0.99
N GLU A 274 -3.46 7.61 0.36
CA GLU A 274 -3.08 7.44 -1.04
C GLU A 274 -4.13 8.02 -2.01
N ALA A 275 -5.43 7.84 -1.74
CA ALA A 275 -6.50 8.50 -2.49
C ALA A 275 -6.40 10.02 -2.40
N HIS A 276 -6.17 10.53 -1.18
CA HIS A 276 -5.98 11.95 -0.92
C HIS A 276 -4.71 12.51 -1.58
N ARG A 277 -3.60 11.76 -1.53
CA ARG A 277 -2.36 12.11 -2.26
C ARG A 277 -2.62 12.20 -3.75
N PHE A 278 -3.35 11.24 -4.32
CA PHE A 278 -3.66 11.21 -5.74
C PHE A 278 -4.54 12.40 -6.16
N ALA A 279 -5.53 12.78 -5.34
CA ALA A 279 -6.30 14.00 -5.54
C ALA A 279 -5.42 15.25 -5.56
N ASN A 280 -4.56 15.41 -4.55
CA ASN A 280 -3.66 16.56 -4.44
C ASN A 280 -2.65 16.68 -5.59
N THR A 281 -2.15 15.55 -6.13
CA THR A 281 -1.25 15.59 -7.30
C THR A 281 -1.90 16.15 -8.56
N PHE A 282 -3.23 15.99 -8.70
CA PHE A 282 -3.98 16.56 -9.80
C PHE A 282 -3.99 18.10 -9.72
N HIS A 283 -4.28 18.66 -8.54
CA HIS A 283 -4.25 20.11 -8.29
C HIS A 283 -2.88 20.74 -8.60
N LYS A 284 -1.78 20.04 -8.30
CA LYS A 284 -0.43 20.54 -8.58
C LYS A 284 -0.16 20.63 -10.09
N LYS A 285 -0.56 19.61 -10.85
CA LYS A 285 -0.41 19.57 -12.32
C LYS A 285 -1.28 20.63 -13.01
N GLN A 286 -2.51 20.84 -12.54
CA GLN A 286 -3.40 21.88 -13.09
C GLN A 286 -2.84 23.29 -12.85
N ARG A 287 -2.33 23.58 -11.64
CA ARG A 287 -1.70 24.88 -11.33
C ARG A 287 -0.44 25.15 -12.15
N GLN A 288 0.39 24.15 -12.39
CA GLN A 288 1.54 24.33 -13.29
C GLN A 288 1.12 24.60 -14.73
N LYS A 289 0.05 23.95 -15.23
CA LYS A 289 -0.47 24.22 -16.57
C LYS A 289 -1.12 25.61 -16.70
N SER A 290 -1.82 26.11 -15.67
CA SER A 290 -2.41 27.46 -15.72
C SER A 290 -1.34 28.55 -15.72
N LEU A 291 -0.29 28.39 -14.90
CA LEU A 291 0.85 29.34 -14.84
C LEU A 291 1.64 29.38 -16.16
N ILE A 292 1.80 28.24 -16.84
CA ILE A 292 2.46 28.18 -18.16
C ILE A 292 1.54 28.77 -19.25
N GLY A 293 0.23 28.54 -19.16
CA GLY A 293 -0.76 29.08 -20.09
C GLY A 293 -0.92 30.61 -20.03
N GLU A 294 -0.82 31.20 -18.84
CA GLU A 294 -0.80 32.66 -18.65
C GLU A 294 0.48 33.29 -19.23
N TYR A 295 1.63 32.63 -19.11
CA TYR A 295 2.90 33.09 -19.68
C TYR A 295 2.93 33.06 -21.23
N THR A 296 2.16 32.15 -21.85
CA THR A 296 2.04 32.07 -23.31
C THR A 296 0.99 33.02 -23.91
N LYS A 297 0.09 33.58 -23.08
CA LYS A 297 -0.93 34.56 -23.53
C LYS A 297 -0.50 36.01 -23.33
N SER A 298 0.60 36.26 -22.61
CA SER A 298 1.18 37.59 -22.35
C SER A 298 2.37 37.94 -23.26
N ARG A 299 2.54 37.21 -24.37
CA ARG A 299 3.43 37.53 -25.50
C ARG A 299 2.61 37.54 -26.78
#